data_AF-A0A950XR82-F1
#
_entry.id   AF-A0A950XR82-F1
#
_cell.length_a   1.000
_cell.length_b   1.000
_cell.length_c   1.000
_cell.angle_alpha   90.00
_cell.angle_beta   90.00
_cell.angle_gamma   90.00
#
_symmetry.space_group_name_H-M   'P 1'
#
loop_
_entity.id
_entity.type
_entity.pdbx_description
1 polymer ?
#
loop_
_entity_poly.entity_id
_entity_poly.type
_entity_poly.pdbx_seq_one_letter_code
_entity_poly.pdbx_strand_id
1 'polypeptide(L)'
;MAWYYAEAGQQKGPVDEAGLDDLVRQGVVRDDTLVWREGMPSWQPHASVRSAPPPLPHGVGPSTETRYCSECGRPFPASQLFAMAGAQVCEECRPAVAQRMPATAWTQPTPYRTPAKIRYAGFWIRFVARIIDWILLGIVSTIIQLPLRMMLGAGALGLANTRDPSQVIANLPGLMGLVGVSFLINIGIQLAYEVYFLSTRGATPGKIALGLKVIRADGRPISPGLAAGRYFGLWLSSLIFFIGYIIAGFDSEKRALHDRICQTRVIYAEP
;
A
#
# COMPACT_ATOMS: atom_id res chain seq x y z
N MET A 1 -5.98 1.83 -30.93
CA MET A 1 -6.00 3.28 -31.17
C MET A 1 -5.21 3.53 -32.45
N ALA A 2 -5.70 4.38 -33.35
CA ALA A 2 -5.03 4.64 -34.63
C ALA A 2 -3.98 5.74 -34.47
N TRP A 3 -2.76 5.46 -34.92
CA TRP A 3 -1.60 6.36 -34.95
C TRP A 3 -1.27 6.79 -36.36
N TYR A 4 -0.76 8.01 -36.49
CA TYR A 4 -0.23 8.58 -37.70
C TYR A 4 1.18 9.09 -37.44
N TYR A 5 2.06 9.01 -38.43
CA TYR A 5 3.45 9.47 -38.35
C TYR A 5 3.84 10.27 -39.61
N ALA A 6 4.79 11.19 -39.46
CA ALA A 6 5.31 11.98 -40.58
C ALA A 6 6.61 11.37 -41.12
N GLU A 7 6.64 11.02 -42.41
CA GLU A 7 7.83 10.51 -43.08
C GLU A 7 8.08 11.35 -44.34
N ALA A 8 9.27 11.94 -44.47
CA ALA A 8 9.63 12.82 -45.58
C ALA A 8 8.62 13.97 -45.83
N GLY A 9 8.00 14.50 -44.78
CA GLY A 9 7.03 15.59 -44.86
C GLY A 9 5.60 15.18 -45.26
N GLN A 10 5.32 13.87 -45.42
CA GLN A 10 3.98 13.35 -45.68
C GLN A 10 3.44 12.59 -44.47
N GLN A 11 2.14 12.74 -44.21
CA GLN A 11 1.42 11.99 -43.19
C GLN A 11 1.16 10.56 -43.68
N LYS A 12 1.60 9.57 -42.90
CA LYS A 12 1.34 8.14 -43.11
C LYS A 12 0.56 7.53 -41.94
N GLY A 13 -0.26 6.52 -42.24
CA GLY A 13 -1.17 5.86 -41.30
C GLY A 13 -2.56 5.62 -41.89
N PRO A 14 -3.52 5.10 -41.13
CA PRO A 14 -3.42 4.75 -39.70
C PRO A 14 -2.66 3.43 -39.47
N VAL A 15 -1.79 3.41 -38.46
CA VAL A 15 -1.19 2.19 -37.89
C VAL A 15 -1.70 1.98 -36.47
N ASP A 16 -1.73 0.75 -35.99
CA ASP A 16 -2.02 0.48 -34.58
C ASP A 16 -0.74 0.66 -33.72
N GLU A 17 -0.89 0.54 -32.40
CA GLU A 17 0.23 0.75 -31.45
C GLU A 17 1.36 -0.27 -31.66
N ALA A 18 1.02 -1.53 -31.96
CA ALA A 18 2.00 -2.56 -32.29
C ALA A 18 2.73 -2.27 -33.61
N GLY A 19 2.02 -1.81 -34.64
CA GLY A 19 2.61 -1.39 -35.90
C GLY A 19 3.52 -0.16 -35.76
N LEU A 20 3.17 0.79 -34.87
CA LEU A 20 4.05 1.91 -34.54
C LEU A 20 5.35 1.43 -33.87
N ASP A 21 5.27 0.49 -32.92
CA ASP A 21 6.44 -0.10 -32.26
C ASP A 21 7.34 -0.88 -33.25
N ASP A 22 6.75 -1.55 -34.25
CA ASP A 22 7.51 -2.20 -35.33
C ASP A 22 8.25 -1.17 -36.20
N LEU A 23 7.61 -0.04 -36.54
CA LEU A 23 8.22 1.04 -37.31
C LEU A 23 9.37 1.72 -36.54
N VAL A 24 9.26 1.82 -35.22
CA VAL A 24 10.35 2.29 -34.34
C VAL A 24 11.51 1.30 -34.35
N ARG A 25 11.24 -0.01 -34.25
CA ARG A 25 12.27 -1.06 -34.33
C ARG A 25 12.99 -1.09 -35.67
N GLN A 26 12.28 -0.78 -36.76
CA GLN A 26 12.83 -0.69 -38.11
C GLN A 26 13.58 0.63 -38.37
N GLY A 27 13.53 1.59 -37.44
CA GLY A 27 14.19 2.89 -37.56
C GLY A 27 13.52 3.87 -38.53
N VAL A 28 12.29 3.57 -38.94
CA VAL A 28 11.43 4.44 -39.78
C VAL A 28 10.88 5.59 -38.94
N VAL A 29 10.42 5.30 -37.72
CA VAL A 29 10.01 6.30 -36.74
C VAL A 29 11.14 6.46 -35.73
N ARG A 30 11.75 7.64 -35.70
CA ARG A 30 12.82 8.04 -34.78
C ARG A 30 12.26 8.90 -33.66
N ASP A 31 13.07 9.18 -32.65
CA ASP A 31 12.70 9.98 -31.48
C ASP A 31 12.18 11.40 -31.84
N ASP A 32 12.68 11.97 -32.94
CA ASP A 32 12.28 13.28 -33.48
C ASP A 32 11.11 13.21 -34.48
N THR A 33 10.70 12.01 -34.88
CA THR A 33 9.62 11.81 -35.86
C THR A 33 8.29 12.23 -35.26
N LEU A 34 7.57 13.11 -35.96
CA LEU A 34 6.28 13.60 -35.52
C LEU A 34 5.22 12.50 -35.63
N VAL A 35 4.55 12.22 -34.52
CA VAL A 35 3.42 11.29 -34.41
C VAL A 35 2.18 11.99 -33.89
N TRP A 36 1.01 11.49 -34.27
CA TRP A 36 -0.28 11.99 -33.82
C TRP A 36 -1.30 10.86 -33.70
N ARG A 37 -2.21 10.99 -32.74
CA ARG A 37 -3.39 10.14 -32.62
C ARG A 37 -4.61 10.97 -32.22
N GLU A 38 -5.77 10.40 -32.46
CA GLU A 38 -7.04 10.99 -32.05
C GLU A 38 -7.05 11.28 -30.54
N GLY A 39 -7.31 12.54 -30.17
CA GLY A 39 -7.25 13.04 -28.79
C GLY A 39 -5.97 13.82 -28.43
N MET A 40 -4.97 13.90 -29.31
CA MET A 40 -3.82 14.79 -29.11
C MET A 40 -4.08 16.21 -29.62
N PRO A 41 -3.64 17.26 -28.89
CA PRO A 41 -3.87 18.66 -29.28
C PRO A 41 -3.11 19.07 -30.55
N SER A 42 -1.98 18.43 -30.83
CA SER A 42 -1.13 18.68 -32.00
C SER A 42 -0.19 17.49 -32.26
N TRP A 43 0.46 17.48 -33.42
CA TRP A 43 1.56 16.57 -33.74
C TRP A 43 2.72 16.74 -32.76
N GLN A 44 3.24 15.64 -32.24
CA GLN A 44 4.32 15.66 -31.25
C GLN A 44 5.44 14.69 -31.63
N PRO A 45 6.71 14.98 -31.30
CA PRO A 45 7.80 14.04 -31.49
C PRO A 45 7.55 12.72 -30.74
N HIS A 46 7.89 11.59 -31.35
CA HIS A 46 7.71 10.26 -30.73
C HIS A 46 8.34 10.18 -29.32
N ALA A 47 9.47 10.83 -29.09
CA ALA A 47 10.12 10.89 -27.78
C ALA A 47 9.29 11.53 -26.67
N SER A 48 8.45 12.53 -26.97
CA SER A 48 7.61 13.18 -25.94
C SER A 48 6.37 12.38 -25.60
N VAL A 49 5.97 11.47 -26.50
CA VAL A 49 4.81 10.61 -26.37
C VAL A 49 5.17 9.26 -25.75
N ARG A 50 6.43 8.81 -25.90
CA ARG A 50 6.96 7.63 -25.24
C ARG A 50 6.96 7.86 -23.73
N SER A 51 5.99 7.25 -23.03
CA SER A 51 6.12 7.05 -21.59
C SER A 51 7.41 6.27 -21.34
N ALA A 52 8.30 6.85 -20.52
CA ALA A 52 9.56 6.24 -20.14
C ALA A 52 9.31 4.76 -19.79
N PRO A 53 10.12 3.81 -20.30
CA PRO A 53 10.08 2.44 -19.84
C PRO A 53 10.11 2.46 -18.31
N PRO A 54 9.28 1.67 -17.61
CA PRO A 54 9.39 1.56 -16.16
C PRO A 54 10.87 1.30 -15.85
N PRO A 55 11.48 2.01 -14.88
CA PRO A 55 12.87 1.79 -14.55
C PRO A 55 13.02 0.29 -14.30
N LEU A 56 13.85 -0.35 -15.12
CA LEU A 56 14.30 -1.70 -14.85
C LEU A 56 14.72 -1.71 -13.37
N PRO A 57 14.31 -2.71 -12.57
CA PRO A 57 14.75 -2.78 -11.18
C PRO A 57 16.26 -2.63 -11.19
N HIS A 58 16.73 -1.53 -10.60
CA HIS A 58 18.15 -1.22 -10.49
C HIS A 58 18.84 -2.49 -10.02
N GLY A 59 19.85 -2.90 -10.79
CA GLY A 59 20.67 -4.04 -10.50
C GLY A 59 21.00 -4.07 -9.01
N VAL A 60 20.82 -5.25 -8.43
CA VAL A 60 21.30 -5.62 -7.10
C VAL A 60 22.66 -4.95 -6.90
N GLY A 61 22.72 -3.94 -6.03
CA GLY A 61 23.98 -3.31 -5.66
C GLY A 61 24.94 -4.40 -5.16
N PRO A 62 26.26 -4.21 -5.31
CA PRO A 62 27.22 -5.25 -4.93
C PRO A 62 26.99 -5.63 -3.47
N SER A 63 26.52 -6.86 -3.25
CA SER A 63 26.47 -7.46 -1.94
C SER A 63 27.88 -7.37 -1.36
N THR A 64 28.06 -6.59 -0.30
CA THR A 64 29.36 -6.41 0.39
C THR A 64 29.80 -7.68 1.13
N GLU A 65 28.93 -8.69 1.14
CA GLU A 65 29.18 -10.00 1.73
C GLU A 65 30.13 -10.81 0.83
N THR A 66 31.38 -10.96 1.30
CA THR A 66 32.35 -11.87 0.70
C THR A 66 32.04 -13.30 1.10
N ARG A 67 31.91 -14.20 0.13
CA ARG A 67 31.72 -15.64 0.33
C ARG A 67 32.80 -16.41 -0.42
N TYR A 68 32.99 -17.68 -0.05
CA TYR A 68 34.03 -18.52 -0.65
C TYR A 68 33.42 -19.46 -1.68
N CYS A 69 34.11 -19.65 -2.80
CA CYS A 69 33.73 -20.66 -3.79
C CYS A 69 33.89 -22.06 -3.20
N SER A 70 32.85 -22.89 -3.36
CA SER A 70 32.79 -24.27 -2.82
C SER A 70 33.83 -25.21 -3.43
N GLU A 71 34.33 -24.87 -4.63
CA GLU A 71 35.27 -25.71 -5.38
C GLU A 71 36.73 -25.25 -5.25
N CYS A 72 37.00 -23.96 -5.46
CA CYS A 72 38.37 -23.44 -5.44
C CYS A 72 38.76 -22.74 -4.13
N GLY A 73 37.82 -22.52 -3.20
CA GLY A 73 38.07 -21.90 -1.90
C GLY A 73 38.47 -20.42 -1.94
N ARG A 74 38.41 -19.76 -3.10
CA ARG A 74 38.76 -18.34 -3.23
C ARG A 74 37.61 -17.42 -2.80
N PRO A 75 37.92 -16.23 -2.24
CA PRO A 75 36.91 -15.25 -1.84
C PRO A 75 36.35 -14.49 -3.05
N PHE A 76 35.02 -14.37 -3.11
CA PHE A 76 34.30 -13.59 -4.12
C PHE A 76 33.15 -12.79 -3.48
N PRO A 77 32.76 -11.64 -4.04
CA PRO A 77 31.50 -10.99 -3.71
C PRO A 77 30.32 -11.94 -3.97
N ALA A 78 29.31 -11.98 -3.11
CA ALA A 78 28.17 -12.89 -3.29
C ALA A 78 27.42 -12.69 -4.62
N SER A 79 27.53 -11.53 -5.26
CA SER A 79 27.01 -11.25 -6.61
C SER A 79 27.79 -11.92 -7.74
N GLN A 80 29.04 -12.34 -7.52
CA GLN A 80 29.90 -13.02 -8.50
C GLN A 80 29.88 -14.55 -8.34
N LEU A 81 29.16 -15.06 -7.34
CA LEU A 81 28.98 -16.48 -7.12
C LEU A 81 27.63 -16.94 -7.68
N PHE A 82 27.64 -18.01 -8.45
CA PHE A 82 26.44 -18.65 -8.98
C PHE A 82 26.03 -19.79 -8.05
N ALA A 83 24.74 -19.88 -7.74
CA ALA A 83 24.18 -21.01 -7.00
C ALA A 83 23.88 -22.16 -7.96
N MET A 84 24.54 -23.31 -7.78
CA MET A 84 24.30 -24.53 -8.55
C MET A 84 24.13 -25.71 -7.60
N ALA A 85 22.96 -26.37 -7.64
CA ALA A 85 22.62 -27.53 -6.80
C ALA A 85 22.93 -27.37 -5.29
N GLY A 86 22.76 -26.16 -4.74
CA GLY A 86 23.04 -25.86 -3.33
C GLY A 86 24.47 -25.44 -3.01
N ALA A 87 25.40 -25.47 -3.98
CA ALA A 87 26.76 -24.97 -3.85
C ALA A 87 26.91 -23.57 -4.48
N GLN A 88 27.78 -22.72 -3.91
CA GLN A 88 28.15 -21.43 -4.49
C GLN A 88 29.47 -21.55 -5.24
N VAL A 89 29.48 -21.26 -6.53
CA VAL A 89 30.61 -21.53 -7.43
C VAL A 89 30.95 -20.26 -8.23
N CYS A 90 32.24 -19.93 -8.37
CA CYS A 90 32.68 -18.81 -9.20
C CYS A 90 32.55 -19.10 -10.70
N GLU A 91 32.64 -18.06 -11.53
CA GLU A 91 32.52 -18.16 -12.98
C GLU A 91 33.52 -19.15 -13.61
N GLU A 92 34.75 -19.19 -13.10
CA GLU A 92 35.82 -20.07 -13.59
C GLU A 92 35.59 -21.55 -13.25
N CYS A 93 35.03 -21.84 -12.07
CA CYS A 93 34.74 -23.21 -11.63
C CYS A 93 33.41 -23.75 -12.18
N ARG A 94 32.55 -22.86 -12.70
CA ARG A 94 31.23 -23.20 -13.24
C ARG A 94 31.26 -24.32 -14.30
N PRO A 95 32.08 -24.29 -15.37
CA PRO A 95 32.08 -25.35 -16.38
C PRO A 95 32.54 -26.72 -15.85
N ALA A 96 33.46 -26.75 -14.89
CA ALA A 96 33.94 -28.01 -14.30
C ALA A 96 32.85 -28.68 -13.45
N VAL A 97 32.11 -27.89 -12.66
CA VAL A 97 30.98 -28.39 -11.85
C VAL A 97 29.82 -28.82 -12.74
N ALA A 98 29.52 -28.03 -13.77
CA ALA A 98 28.51 -28.31 -14.78
C ALA A 98 28.69 -29.68 -15.44
N GLN A 99 29.93 -30.06 -15.79
CA GLN A 99 30.25 -31.33 -16.44
C GLN A 99 30.13 -32.55 -15.52
N ARG A 100 30.27 -32.36 -14.20
CA ARG A 100 30.15 -33.44 -13.19
C ARG A 100 28.71 -33.68 -12.75
N MET A 101 27.81 -32.74 -13.04
CA MET A 101 26.42 -32.81 -12.62
C MET A 101 25.60 -33.68 -13.59
N PRO A 102 24.76 -34.61 -13.07
CA PRO A 102 23.88 -35.41 -13.92
C PRO A 102 22.91 -34.50 -14.68
N ALA A 103 22.49 -34.91 -15.89
CA ALA A 103 21.57 -34.14 -16.74
C ALA A 103 20.28 -33.68 -16.01
N THR A 104 19.87 -34.43 -14.99
CA THR A 104 18.74 -34.12 -14.10
C THR A 104 18.96 -32.87 -13.22
N ALA A 105 20.20 -32.48 -12.93
CA ALA A 105 20.52 -31.26 -12.17
C ALA A 105 20.22 -29.97 -12.93
N TRP A 106 20.20 -30.01 -14.27
CA TRP A 106 19.84 -28.87 -15.13
C TRP A 106 18.34 -28.65 -15.26
N THR A 107 17.52 -29.62 -14.83
CA THR A 107 16.05 -29.57 -14.95
C THR A 107 15.34 -28.95 -13.76
N GLN A 108 16.08 -28.43 -12.79
CA GLN A 108 15.51 -27.50 -11.82
C GLN A 108 15.84 -26.10 -12.31
N PRO A 109 14.99 -25.45 -13.14
CA PRO A 109 15.01 -24.00 -13.14
C PRO A 109 14.91 -23.62 -11.66
N THR A 110 15.86 -22.83 -11.17
CA THR A 110 15.69 -22.14 -9.89
C THR A 110 14.26 -21.65 -9.89
N PRO A 111 13.42 -21.99 -8.89
CA PRO A 111 12.06 -21.48 -8.90
C PRO A 111 12.21 -19.97 -8.94
N TYR A 112 11.99 -19.39 -10.13
CA TYR A 112 11.69 -17.99 -10.27
C TYR A 112 10.46 -17.87 -9.39
N ARG A 113 10.68 -17.47 -8.14
CA ARG A 113 9.62 -17.23 -7.18
C ARG A 113 8.82 -16.14 -7.85
N THR A 114 7.79 -16.55 -8.58
CA THR A 114 6.85 -15.66 -9.22
C THR A 114 6.44 -14.73 -8.10
N PRO A 115 6.62 -13.40 -8.23
CA PRO A 115 6.35 -12.49 -7.14
C PRO A 115 4.96 -12.83 -6.62
N ALA A 116 4.89 -13.25 -5.35
CA ALA A 116 3.68 -13.82 -4.78
C ALA A 116 2.54 -12.85 -5.10
N LYS A 117 1.49 -13.35 -5.77
CA LYS A 117 0.40 -12.52 -6.24
C LYS A 117 -0.26 -11.87 -5.03
N ILE A 118 0.05 -10.61 -4.77
CA ILE A 118 -0.46 -9.88 -3.61
C ILE A 118 -1.99 -9.88 -3.68
N ARG A 119 -2.63 -10.61 -2.77
CA ARG A 119 -4.08 -10.66 -2.67
C ARG A 119 -4.56 -9.45 -1.87
N TYR A 120 -5.21 -8.51 -2.55
CA TYR A 120 -5.80 -7.35 -1.88
C TYR A 120 -7.06 -7.74 -1.12
N ALA A 121 -7.20 -7.20 0.09
CA ALA A 121 -8.40 -7.39 0.90
C ALA A 121 -9.51 -6.49 0.38
N GLY A 122 -10.69 -7.06 0.13
CA GLY A 122 -11.86 -6.30 -0.36
C GLY A 122 -12.54 -5.46 0.73
N PHE A 123 -13.65 -4.82 0.37
CA PHE A 123 -14.43 -3.97 1.27
C PHE A 123 -15.00 -4.74 2.49
N TRP A 124 -15.72 -5.84 2.26
CA TRP A 124 -16.48 -6.53 3.32
C TRP A 124 -15.61 -7.06 4.45
N ILE A 125 -14.46 -7.67 4.14
CA ILE A 125 -13.56 -8.18 5.18
C ILE A 125 -12.96 -7.05 6.03
N ARG A 126 -12.71 -5.87 5.44
CA ARG A 126 -12.26 -4.68 6.16
C ARG A 126 -13.39 -4.06 6.99
N PHE A 127 -14.62 -4.12 6.51
CA PHE A 127 -15.81 -3.68 7.24
C PHE A 127 -16.03 -4.54 8.48
N VAL A 128 -15.95 -5.87 8.36
CA VAL A 128 -16.01 -6.79 9.51
C VAL A 128 -14.85 -6.53 10.47
N ALA A 129 -13.63 -6.33 9.98
CA ALA A 129 -12.48 -5.94 10.81
C ALA A 129 -12.78 -4.68 11.64
N ARG A 130 -13.43 -3.69 11.03
CA ARG A 130 -13.82 -2.43 11.68
C ARG A 130 -14.90 -2.64 12.73
N ILE A 131 -15.86 -3.55 12.52
CA ILE A 131 -16.85 -3.91 13.53
C ILE A 131 -16.17 -4.53 14.76
N ILE A 132 -15.24 -5.46 14.56
CA ILE A 132 -14.49 -6.09 15.66
C ILE A 132 -13.70 -5.03 16.43
N ASP A 133 -12.97 -4.16 15.72
CA ASP A 133 -12.23 -3.06 16.33
C ASP A 133 -13.18 -2.09 17.09
N TRP A 134 -14.37 -1.82 16.56
CA TRP A 134 -15.36 -0.94 17.19
C TRP A 134 -15.93 -1.54 18.48
N ILE A 135 -16.21 -2.84 18.52
CA ILE A 135 -16.65 -3.53 19.74
C ILE A 135 -15.54 -3.49 20.79
N LEU A 136 -14.31 -3.81 20.41
CA LEU A 136 -13.15 -3.80 21.31
C LEU A 136 -12.93 -2.40 21.90
N LEU A 137 -12.87 -1.38 21.04
CA LEU A 137 -12.73 0.02 21.47
C LEU A 137 -13.93 0.51 22.27
N GLY A 138 -15.14 0.04 21.98
CA GLY A 138 -16.35 0.37 22.72
C GLY A 138 -16.31 -0.14 24.16
N ILE A 139 -15.85 -1.37 24.37
CA ILE A 139 -15.65 -1.94 25.72
C ILE A 139 -14.58 -1.17 26.47
N VAL A 140 -13.39 -1.01 25.87
CA VAL A 140 -12.26 -0.30 26.49
C VAL A 140 -12.62 1.15 26.82
N SER A 141 -13.21 1.87 25.87
CA SER A 141 -13.64 3.25 26.09
C SER A 141 -14.75 3.37 27.13
N THR A 142 -15.63 2.36 27.28
CA THR A 142 -16.68 2.38 28.31
C THR A 142 -16.08 2.21 29.69
N ILE A 143 -15.13 1.31 29.86
CA ILE A 143 -14.44 1.09 31.15
C ILE A 143 -13.66 2.34 31.54
N ILE A 144 -12.85 2.90 30.63
CA ILE A 144 -12.03 4.08 30.90
C ILE A 144 -12.89 5.29 31.24
N GLN A 145 -14.02 5.47 30.53
CA GLN A 145 -14.89 6.63 30.76
C GLN A 145 -15.97 6.39 31.83
N LEU A 146 -16.03 5.21 32.45
CA LEU A 146 -17.05 4.89 33.45
C LEU A 146 -17.09 5.91 34.62
N PRO A 147 -15.95 6.32 35.22
CA PRO A 147 -15.97 7.30 36.31
C PRO A 147 -16.53 8.65 35.86
N LEU A 148 -16.12 9.11 34.67
CA LEU A 148 -16.57 10.37 34.09
C LEU A 148 -18.06 10.32 33.72
N ARG A 149 -18.55 9.18 33.20
CA ARG A 149 -19.97 8.95 32.91
C ARG A 149 -20.83 8.88 34.17
N MET A 150 -20.33 8.27 35.25
CA MET A 150 -21.01 8.25 36.55
C MET A 150 -21.12 9.66 37.13
N MET A 151 -20.04 10.45 37.06
CA MET A 151 -20.04 11.86 37.46
C MET A 151 -21.03 12.69 36.64
N LEU A 152 -21.02 12.53 35.30
CA LEU A 152 -21.95 13.20 34.40
C LEU A 152 -23.40 12.81 34.69
N GLY A 153 -23.68 11.52 34.90
CA GLY A 153 -25.00 11.00 35.19
C GLY A 153 -25.55 11.46 36.54
N ALA A 154 -24.71 11.48 37.57
CA ALA A 154 -25.07 12.02 38.88
C ALA A 154 -25.38 13.53 38.81
N GLY A 155 -24.56 14.29 38.08
CA GLY A 155 -24.81 15.72 37.84
C GLY A 155 -26.10 15.97 37.06
N ALA A 156 -26.36 15.20 36.00
CA ALA A 156 -27.59 15.28 35.22
C ALA A 156 -28.83 14.90 36.03
N LEU A 157 -28.76 13.84 36.84
CA LEU A 157 -29.86 13.42 37.72
C LEU A 157 -30.14 14.46 38.82
N GLY A 158 -29.09 15.09 39.36
CA GLY A 158 -29.22 16.20 40.30
C GLY A 158 -30.02 17.36 39.69
N LEU A 159 -29.65 17.78 38.48
CA LEU A 159 -30.35 18.86 37.75
C LEU A 159 -31.77 18.47 37.32
N ALA A 160 -32.00 17.22 36.94
CA ALA A 160 -33.34 16.74 36.59
C ALA A 160 -34.34 16.82 37.77
N ASN A 161 -33.84 16.81 39.01
CA ASN A 161 -34.66 16.91 40.22
C ASN A 161 -34.80 18.34 40.76
N THR A 162 -34.11 19.34 40.18
CA THR A 162 -34.24 20.73 40.62
C THR A 162 -35.55 21.33 40.14
N ARG A 163 -36.29 21.99 41.02
CA ARG A 163 -37.50 22.77 40.66
C ARG A 163 -37.19 24.16 40.10
N ASP A 164 -35.94 24.62 40.26
CA ASP A 164 -35.50 25.96 39.88
C ASP A 164 -34.79 25.94 38.51
N PRO A 165 -35.39 26.50 37.45
CA PRO A 165 -34.79 26.49 36.10
C PRO A 165 -33.44 27.24 36.02
N SER A 166 -33.19 28.18 36.92
CA SER A 166 -31.93 28.94 36.97
C SER A 166 -30.72 28.07 37.32
N GLN A 167 -30.90 27.02 38.13
CA GLN A 167 -29.82 26.08 38.47
C GLN A 167 -29.42 25.23 37.27
N VAL A 168 -30.37 24.88 36.40
CA VAL A 168 -30.10 24.14 35.16
C VAL A 168 -29.23 25.00 34.24
N ILE A 169 -29.59 26.25 34.03
CA ILE A 169 -28.86 27.18 33.15
C ILE A 169 -27.44 27.42 33.68
N ALA A 170 -27.27 27.57 35.00
CA ALA A 170 -25.96 27.82 35.62
C ALA A 170 -24.99 26.62 35.48
N ASN A 171 -25.49 25.38 35.54
CA ASN A 171 -24.66 24.17 35.51
C ASN A 171 -24.49 23.59 34.09
N LEU A 172 -25.30 24.02 33.13
CA LEU A 172 -25.26 23.52 31.75
C LEU A 172 -23.87 23.68 31.08
N PRO A 173 -23.16 24.82 31.20
CA PRO A 173 -21.82 24.95 30.62
C PRO A 173 -20.81 23.94 31.18
N GLY A 174 -20.86 23.66 32.48
CA GLY A 174 -20.01 22.67 33.13
C GLY A 174 -20.30 21.25 32.64
N LEU A 175 -21.59 20.90 32.52
CA LEU A 175 -22.02 19.60 31.98
C LEU A 175 -21.58 19.42 30.53
N MET A 176 -21.77 20.44 29.68
CA MET A 176 -21.31 20.42 28.29
C MET A 176 -19.79 20.35 28.20
N GLY A 177 -19.06 21.03 29.09
CA GLY A 177 -17.61 20.91 29.22
C GLY A 177 -17.16 19.47 29.48
N LEU A 178 -17.81 18.77 30.42
CA LEU A 178 -17.52 17.36 30.72
C LEU A 178 -17.83 16.43 29.53
N VAL A 179 -18.92 16.69 28.80
CA VAL A 179 -19.24 15.97 27.55
C VAL A 179 -18.15 16.22 26.49
N GLY A 180 -17.70 17.47 26.34
CA GLY A 180 -16.61 17.83 25.43
C GLY A 180 -15.30 17.12 25.78
N VAL A 181 -14.93 17.08 27.06
CA VAL A 181 -13.75 16.34 27.53
C VAL A 181 -13.89 14.84 27.24
N SER A 182 -15.06 14.25 27.49
CA SER A 182 -15.36 12.85 27.17
C SER A 182 -15.16 12.54 25.68
N PHE A 183 -15.59 13.47 24.81
CA PHE A 183 -15.42 13.36 23.37
C PHE A 183 -13.94 13.43 22.94
N LEU A 184 -13.18 14.38 23.50
CA LEU A 184 -11.73 14.51 23.24
C LEU A 184 -10.95 13.28 23.70
N ILE A 185 -11.28 12.73 24.88
CA ILE A 185 -10.69 11.50 25.39
C ILE A 185 -10.98 10.34 24.42
N ASN A 186 -12.22 10.21 23.94
CA ASN A 186 -12.57 9.16 22.99
C ASN A 186 -11.78 9.26 21.67
N ILE A 187 -11.66 10.47 21.10
CA ILE A 187 -10.83 10.72 19.91
C ILE A 187 -9.38 10.32 20.18
N GLY A 188 -8.82 10.73 21.34
CA GLY A 188 -7.46 10.41 21.74
C GLY A 188 -7.22 8.91 21.85
N ILE A 189 -8.13 8.16 22.48
CA ILE A 189 -8.06 6.69 22.59
C ILE A 189 -8.06 6.05 21.20
N GLN A 190 -8.97 6.44 20.31
CA GLN A 190 -9.07 5.86 18.98
C GLN A 190 -7.83 6.16 18.13
N LEU A 191 -7.34 7.40 18.15
CA LEU A 191 -6.12 7.80 17.46
C LEU A 191 -4.91 7.03 17.98
N ALA A 192 -4.73 6.98 19.31
CA ALA A 192 -3.62 6.27 19.95
C ALA A 192 -3.65 4.78 19.60
N TYR A 193 -4.83 4.15 19.63
CA TYR A 193 -5.03 2.76 19.22
C TYR A 193 -4.60 2.54 17.77
N GLU A 194 -5.15 3.31 16.83
CA GLU A 194 -4.85 3.09 15.40
C GLU A 194 -3.38 3.35 15.09
N VAL A 195 -2.81 4.43 15.63
CA VAL A 195 -1.38 4.76 15.45
C VAL A 195 -0.47 3.69 16.03
N TYR A 196 -0.71 3.26 17.27
CA TYR A 196 0.11 2.25 17.93
C TYR A 196 0.09 0.93 17.18
N PHE A 197 -1.08 0.40 16.84
CA PHE A 197 -1.19 -0.91 16.20
C PHE A 197 -0.73 -0.91 14.74
N LEU A 198 -0.99 0.14 13.96
CA LEU A 198 -0.50 0.21 12.58
C LEU A 198 1.01 0.40 12.52
N SER A 199 1.59 1.22 13.40
CA SER A 199 3.03 1.49 13.37
C SER A 199 3.88 0.32 13.88
N THR A 200 3.37 -0.46 14.85
CA THR A 200 4.12 -1.58 15.44
C THR A 200 3.83 -2.92 14.77
N ARG A 201 2.54 -3.23 14.52
CA ARG A 201 2.10 -4.54 14.00
C ARG A 201 1.66 -4.50 12.54
N GLY A 202 1.49 -3.31 11.96
CA GLY A 202 0.97 -3.16 10.59
C GLY A 202 -0.50 -3.51 10.44
N ALA A 203 -1.23 -3.77 11.53
CA ALA A 203 -2.63 -4.15 11.53
C ALA A 203 -3.27 -3.91 12.92
N THR A 204 -4.55 -3.55 12.94
CA THR A 204 -5.35 -3.50 14.17
C THR A 204 -5.78 -4.90 14.60
N PRO A 205 -6.04 -5.17 15.89
CA PRO A 205 -6.55 -6.44 16.39
C PRO A 205 -7.66 -7.08 15.55
N GLY A 206 -8.67 -6.32 15.13
CA GLY A 206 -9.72 -6.82 14.25
C GLY A 206 -9.21 -7.22 12.85
N LYS A 207 -8.22 -6.50 12.32
CA LYS A 207 -7.53 -6.87 11.06
C LYS A 207 -6.64 -8.10 11.23
N ILE A 208 -5.93 -8.20 12.36
CA ILE A 208 -5.09 -9.36 12.69
C ILE A 208 -5.95 -10.62 12.79
N ALA A 209 -7.10 -10.55 13.47
CA ALA A 209 -8.03 -11.66 13.59
C ALA A 209 -8.53 -12.20 12.24
N LEU A 210 -8.56 -11.35 11.21
CA LEU A 210 -8.99 -11.71 9.85
C LEU A 210 -7.82 -11.97 8.89
N GLY A 211 -6.59 -12.06 9.40
CA GLY A 211 -5.40 -12.29 8.60
C GLY A 211 -5.11 -11.15 7.63
N LEU A 212 -5.37 -9.90 8.02
CA LEU A 212 -5.14 -8.71 7.21
C LEU A 212 -3.91 -7.95 7.68
N LYS A 213 -3.12 -7.48 6.73
CA LYS A 213 -1.96 -6.62 6.97
C LYS A 213 -2.03 -5.38 6.13
N VAL A 214 -1.58 -4.28 6.69
CA VAL A 214 -1.56 -3.01 6.02
C VAL A 214 -0.13 -2.59 5.75
N ILE A 215 0.14 -2.37 4.47
CA ILE A 215 1.47 -2.03 3.96
C ILE A 215 1.39 -0.72 3.19
N ARG A 216 2.52 -0.04 3.08
CA ARG A 216 2.65 1.09 2.17
C ARG A 216 2.90 0.59 0.74
N ALA A 217 2.64 1.43 -0.26
CA ALA A 217 2.85 1.08 -1.66
C ALA A 217 4.30 0.68 -1.99
N ASP A 218 5.27 1.17 -1.21
CA ASP A 218 6.71 0.83 -1.29
C ASP A 218 7.08 -0.45 -0.51
N GLY A 219 6.10 -1.14 0.10
CA GLY A 219 6.30 -2.34 0.91
C GLY A 219 6.85 -2.07 2.32
N ARG A 220 7.13 -0.81 2.68
CA ARG A 220 7.65 -0.45 4.00
C ARG A 220 6.54 -0.50 5.07
N PRO A 221 6.90 -0.67 6.36
CA PRO A 221 5.96 -0.53 7.45
C PRO A 221 5.39 0.90 7.52
N ILE A 222 4.23 1.04 8.16
CA ILE A 222 3.52 2.31 8.27
C ILE A 222 4.20 3.16 9.35
N SER A 223 4.55 4.40 9.04
CA SER A 223 5.05 5.35 10.03
C SER A 223 3.90 5.88 10.92
N PRO A 224 4.17 6.26 12.19
CA PRO A 224 3.13 6.80 13.08
C PRO A 224 2.38 8.00 12.50
N GLY A 225 3.08 8.91 11.82
CA GLY A 225 2.45 10.07 11.17
C GLY A 225 1.52 9.67 10.01
N LEU A 226 1.90 8.64 9.24
CA LEU A 226 1.05 8.11 8.18
C LEU A 226 -0.19 7.40 8.76
N ALA A 227 -0.02 6.68 9.88
CA ALA A 227 -1.14 6.06 10.59
C ALA A 227 -2.14 7.10 11.12
N ALA A 228 -1.63 8.21 11.69
CA ALA A 228 -2.47 9.33 12.12
C ALA A 228 -3.21 9.99 10.94
N GLY A 229 -2.53 10.19 9.81
CA GLY A 229 -3.14 10.71 8.58
C GLY A 229 -4.29 9.81 8.09
N ARG A 230 -4.13 8.49 8.19
CA ARG A 230 -5.20 7.54 7.84
C ARG A 230 -6.38 7.61 8.79
N TYR A 231 -6.14 7.80 10.09
CA TYR A 231 -7.21 8.04 11.06
C TYR A 231 -8.06 9.23 10.62
N PHE A 232 -7.47 10.39 10.33
CA PHE A 232 -8.23 11.54 9.84
C PHE A 232 -8.89 11.30 8.47
N GLY A 233 -8.27 10.52 7.58
CA GLY A 233 -8.89 10.09 6.32
C GLY A 233 -10.15 9.23 6.53
N LEU A 234 -10.23 8.47 7.63
CA LEU A 234 -11.43 7.72 8.01
C LEU A 234 -12.55 8.65 8.51
N TRP A 235 -12.20 9.70 9.25
CA TRP A 235 -13.14 10.75 9.64
C TRP A 235 -13.71 11.47 8.42
N LEU A 236 -12.85 11.84 7.47
CA LEU A 236 -13.29 12.42 6.20
C LEU A 236 -14.22 11.47 5.45
N SER A 237 -13.90 10.17 5.42
CA SER A 237 -14.75 9.16 4.81
C SER A 237 -16.11 9.03 5.50
N SER A 238 -16.17 9.25 6.82
CA SER A 238 -17.40 9.21 7.61
C SER A 238 -18.27 10.46 7.38
N LEU A 239 -17.65 11.64 7.21
CA LEU A 239 -18.32 12.90 6.87
C LEU A 239 -19.02 12.84 5.50
N ILE A 240 -18.44 12.11 4.54
CA ILE A 240 -19.05 11.89 3.22
C ILE A 240 -19.95 10.63 3.18
N PHE A 241 -20.63 10.29 4.27
CA PHE A 241 -21.55 9.15 4.38
C PHE A 241 -20.95 7.80 3.95
N PHE A 242 -19.70 7.52 4.36
CA PHE A 242 -18.98 6.28 4.05
C PHE A 242 -18.68 6.03 2.57
N ILE A 243 -18.97 7.00 1.68
CA ILE A 243 -18.65 6.90 0.24
C ILE A 243 -17.16 6.60 0.05
N GLY A 244 -16.30 7.25 0.83
CA GLY A 244 -14.84 7.02 0.80
C GLY A 244 -14.43 5.58 1.15
N TYR A 245 -15.26 4.85 1.88
CA TYR A 245 -15.04 3.43 2.21
C TYR A 245 -15.51 2.52 1.08
N ILE A 246 -16.66 2.85 0.46
CA ILE A 246 -17.31 2.06 -0.60
C ILE A 246 -16.47 2.04 -1.89
N ILE A 247 -15.67 3.08 -2.17
CA ILE A 247 -14.75 3.12 -3.32
C ILE A 247 -13.80 1.91 -3.37
N ALA A 248 -13.44 1.35 -2.21
CA ALA A 248 -12.63 0.13 -2.13
C ALA A 248 -13.30 -1.09 -2.79
N GLY A 249 -14.63 -1.09 -2.97
CA GLY A 249 -15.35 -2.13 -3.69
C GLY A 249 -15.08 -2.11 -5.20
N PHE A 250 -14.94 -0.91 -5.78
CA PHE A 250 -14.85 -0.66 -7.22
C PHE A 250 -13.41 -0.51 -7.75
N ASP A 251 -12.44 -0.25 -6.87
CA ASP A 251 -11.02 -0.14 -7.23
C ASP A 251 -10.37 -1.53 -7.46
N SER A 252 -9.53 -1.66 -8.49
CA SER A 252 -8.82 -2.91 -8.82
C SER A 252 -7.81 -3.32 -7.74
N GLU A 253 -7.25 -2.35 -7.04
CA GLU A 253 -6.34 -2.54 -5.90
C GLU A 253 -7.09 -2.47 -4.54
N LYS A 254 -8.43 -2.40 -4.59
CA LYS A 254 -9.32 -2.31 -3.43
C LYS A 254 -8.95 -1.20 -2.44
N ARG A 255 -8.52 -0.03 -2.92
CA ARG A 255 -8.11 1.10 -2.06
C ARG A 255 -9.30 1.98 -1.66
N ALA A 256 -9.42 2.28 -0.37
CA ALA A 256 -10.35 3.28 0.14
C ALA A 256 -9.79 4.72 -0.03
N LEU A 257 -10.59 5.74 0.26
CA LEU A 257 -10.17 7.14 0.19
C LEU A 257 -8.92 7.42 1.06
N HIS A 258 -8.95 7.00 2.32
CA HIS A 258 -7.83 7.13 3.24
C HIS A 258 -6.60 6.32 2.79
N ASP A 259 -6.80 5.22 2.06
CA ASP A 259 -5.70 4.44 1.49
C ASP A 259 -5.03 5.18 0.34
N ARG A 260 -5.81 5.88 -0.50
CA ARG A 260 -5.29 6.70 -1.61
C ARG A 260 -4.50 7.90 -1.09
N ILE A 261 -5.06 8.62 -0.11
CA ILE A 261 -4.40 9.80 0.50
C ILE A 261 -3.05 9.39 1.11
N CYS A 262 -3.00 8.24 1.77
CA CYS A 262 -1.80 7.79 2.48
C CYS A 262 -0.95 6.79 1.69
N GLN A 263 -1.26 6.53 0.41
CA GLN A 263 -0.57 5.55 -0.43
C GLN A 263 -0.36 4.18 0.26
N THR A 264 -1.42 3.68 0.91
CA THR A 264 -1.40 2.40 1.64
C THR A 264 -2.32 1.38 1.00
N ARG A 265 -2.08 0.10 1.29
CA ARG A 265 -2.85 -1.04 0.77
C ARG A 265 -3.07 -2.05 1.88
N VAL A 266 -4.25 -2.68 1.89
CA VAL A 266 -4.54 -3.79 2.80
C VAL A 266 -4.48 -5.08 1.99
N ILE A 267 -3.64 -6.00 2.46
CA ILE A 267 -3.37 -7.29 1.84
C ILE A 267 -3.73 -8.39 2.84
N TYR A 268 -3.95 -9.60 2.35
CA TYR A 268 -3.96 -10.76 3.25
C TYR A 268 -2.53 -11.03 3.72
N ALA A 269 -2.34 -11.20 5.02
CA ALA A 269 -1.12 -11.77 5.55
C ALA A 269 -1.06 -13.22 5.07
N GLU A 270 0.02 -13.60 4.39
CA GLU A 270 0.26 -15.01 4.10
C GLU A 270 0.43 -15.76 5.43
N PRO A 271 -0.11 -16.98 5.55
CA PRO A 271 -0.03 -17.79 6.77
C PRO A 271 1.41 -18.18 7.12
#